data_AF-A0A671SPQ2-F1
#
_entry.id   AF-A0A671SPQ2-F1
#
_cell.length_a   1.000
_cell.length_b   1.000
_cell.length_c   1.000
_cell.angle_alpha   90.00
_cell.angle_beta   90.00
_cell.angle_gamma   90.00
#
_symmetry.space_group_name_H-M   'P 1'
#
loop_
_entity.id
_entity.type
_entity.pdbx_description
1 polymer ?
#
loop_
_entity_poly.entity_id
_entity_poly.type
_entity_poly.pdbx_seq_one_letter_code
_entity_poly.pdbx_strand_id
1 'polypeptide(L)'
;MAMSSPTTLQLVGGTGGSPFSFTGEKNGASLEKIGVWVGESQVKAVKVWLSDGRSETFGNSDGPNQGYTFKSGECFTSLSLWGNGEGTRLGAIKFKTNQGGEFFAKMTNWGLKKEQPIDIGSGFCLGVVGRAGQTIETSKKVIKISSWSMSSSFIATFSVEVKAGIPEVLEASTGYSFSVGAESTYSHEHTDERTETLSTTVDVPPRRKVDVDITIGRATFDLPYKGTVKITCKNGSLLEYETKGQYKGITYTDIKVNTKEYDL
;
A
#
# COMPACT_ATOMS: atom_id res chain seq x y z
N MET A 1 39.11 -17.63 6.81
CA MET A 1 38.33 -18.78 6.29
C MET A 1 36.99 -18.25 5.84
N ALA A 2 36.61 -18.45 4.58
CA ALA A 2 35.24 -18.15 4.14
C ALA A 2 34.31 -19.18 4.78
N MET A 3 33.26 -18.74 5.48
CA MET A 3 32.25 -19.66 5.99
C MET A 3 31.51 -20.30 4.81
N SER A 4 31.69 -21.60 4.61
CA SER A 4 30.94 -22.37 3.63
C SER A 4 29.57 -22.73 4.20
N SER A 5 28.50 -22.39 3.48
CA SER A 5 27.13 -22.80 3.82
C SER A 5 26.78 -24.11 3.10
N PRO A 6 26.06 -25.04 3.73
CA PRO A 6 25.54 -26.23 3.06
C PRO A 6 24.38 -25.93 2.08
N THR A 7 23.80 -24.72 2.14
CA THR A 7 22.71 -24.28 1.26
C THR A 7 23.10 -23.04 0.45
N THR A 8 22.57 -22.96 -0.78
CA THR A 8 22.64 -21.77 -1.65
C THR A 8 21.27 -21.12 -1.74
N LEU A 9 21.22 -19.80 -1.60
CA LEU A 9 19.99 -19.00 -1.68
C LEU A 9 20.28 -17.67 -2.35
N GLN A 10 19.48 -17.33 -3.36
CA GLN A 10 19.51 -16.03 -4.01
C GLN A 10 18.09 -15.49 -4.14
N LEU A 11 17.86 -14.32 -3.53
CA LEU A 11 16.57 -13.63 -3.56
C LEU A 11 16.49 -12.68 -4.76
N VAL A 12 15.34 -12.66 -5.42
CA VAL A 12 15.04 -11.78 -6.56
C VAL A 12 13.69 -11.10 -6.34
N GLY A 13 13.65 -9.78 -6.48
CA GLY A 13 12.46 -8.96 -6.27
C GLY A 13 12.75 -7.70 -5.47
N GLY A 14 11.73 -7.12 -4.85
CA GLY A 14 11.86 -5.96 -3.98
C GLY A 14 12.03 -6.31 -2.51
N THR A 15 12.24 -5.27 -1.70
CA THR A 15 12.44 -5.36 -0.24
C THR A 15 11.14 -5.21 0.58
N GLY A 16 10.01 -4.98 -0.09
CA GLY A 16 8.69 -4.87 0.55
C GLY A 16 8.14 -6.22 1.04
N GLY A 17 7.04 -6.18 1.79
CA GLY A 17 6.42 -7.35 2.42
C GLY A 17 7.21 -7.89 3.62
N SER A 18 6.69 -8.93 4.26
CA SER A 18 7.34 -9.59 5.39
C SER A 18 8.16 -10.79 4.95
N PRO A 19 9.32 -11.02 5.59
CA PRO A 19 10.15 -12.16 5.30
C PRO A 19 9.46 -13.46 5.71
N PHE A 20 9.57 -14.49 4.87
CA PHE A 20 9.17 -15.85 5.20
C PHE A 20 10.30 -16.82 4.84
N SER A 21 10.39 -17.92 5.57
CA SER A 21 11.28 -19.05 5.26
C SER A 21 10.51 -20.34 5.46
N PHE A 22 10.32 -21.08 4.38
CA PHE A 22 9.58 -22.33 4.36
C PHE A 22 10.43 -23.42 3.71
N THR A 23 11.29 -24.01 4.54
CA THR A 23 12.31 -24.97 4.10
C THR A 23 12.28 -26.26 4.93
N GLY A 24 12.86 -27.32 4.37
CA GLY A 24 13.21 -28.56 5.05
C GLY A 24 14.63 -28.60 5.59
N GLU A 25 15.31 -27.46 5.79
CA GLU A 25 16.71 -27.42 6.26
C GLU A 25 16.93 -28.18 7.59
N LYS A 26 15.88 -28.30 8.41
CA LYS A 26 15.95 -28.98 9.72
C LYS A 26 15.70 -30.49 9.65
N ASN A 27 15.13 -31.02 8.57
CA ASN A 27 14.68 -32.41 8.48
C ASN A 27 14.92 -33.08 7.12
N GLY A 28 15.54 -32.38 6.17
CA GLY A 28 15.81 -32.87 4.82
C GLY A 28 14.60 -32.88 3.88
N ALA A 29 13.45 -32.31 4.29
CA ALA A 29 12.28 -32.25 3.42
C ALA A 29 12.57 -31.39 2.17
N SER A 30 12.05 -31.84 1.03
CA SER A 30 12.25 -31.21 -0.27
C SER A 30 10.96 -30.63 -0.81
N LEU A 31 11.09 -29.71 -1.77
CA LEU A 31 9.98 -29.21 -2.55
C LEU A 31 9.34 -30.35 -3.36
N GLU A 32 8.08 -30.67 -3.06
CA GLU A 32 7.30 -31.72 -3.73
C GLU A 32 6.34 -31.14 -4.77
N LYS A 33 5.79 -29.96 -4.49
CA LYS A 33 4.89 -29.26 -5.41
C LYS A 33 5.01 -27.75 -5.25
N ILE A 34 4.81 -27.04 -6.35
CA ILE A 34 4.70 -25.59 -6.37
C ILE A 34 3.47 -25.17 -7.19
N GLY A 35 2.76 -24.16 -6.73
CA GLY A 35 1.68 -23.47 -7.45
C GLY A 35 1.96 -21.97 -7.47
N VAL A 36 1.88 -21.34 -8.64
CA VAL A 36 2.24 -19.93 -8.83
C VAL A 36 1.07 -19.18 -9.46
N TRP A 37 0.69 -18.07 -8.82
CA TRP A 37 -0.28 -17.11 -9.34
C TRP A 37 0.47 -15.91 -9.90
N VAL A 38 0.07 -15.47 -11.08
CA VAL A 38 0.68 -14.32 -11.76
C VAL A 38 -0.36 -13.23 -11.99
N GLY A 39 0.10 -11.99 -11.94
CA GLY A 39 -0.66 -10.78 -12.25
C GLY A 39 -0.04 -10.07 -13.44
N GLU A 40 -0.52 -8.86 -13.69
CA GLU A 40 -0.06 -8.06 -14.83
C GLU A 40 1.42 -7.69 -14.76
N SER A 41 1.92 -7.39 -13.55
CA SER A 41 3.27 -6.88 -13.32
C SER A 41 4.08 -7.66 -12.29
N GLN A 42 3.56 -8.79 -11.78
CA GLN A 42 4.18 -9.53 -10.69
C GLN A 42 3.76 -11.00 -10.61
N VAL A 43 4.55 -11.80 -9.92
CA VAL A 43 4.09 -13.03 -9.25
C VAL A 43 3.28 -12.61 -8.03
N LYS A 44 1.99 -12.97 -7.97
CA LYS A 44 1.05 -12.58 -6.89
C LYS A 44 1.14 -13.48 -5.68
N ALA A 45 1.32 -14.77 -5.90
CA ALA A 45 1.45 -15.75 -4.84
C ALA A 45 2.22 -16.99 -5.27
N VAL A 46 2.77 -17.68 -4.27
CA VAL A 46 3.35 -19.02 -4.39
C VAL A 46 2.76 -19.90 -3.29
N LYS A 47 2.23 -21.06 -3.66
CA LYS A 47 1.88 -22.14 -2.74
C LYS A 47 2.88 -23.27 -2.91
N VAL A 48 3.32 -23.82 -1.79
CA VAL A 48 4.46 -24.74 -1.71
C VAL A 48 4.04 -25.94 -0.88
N TRP A 49 4.42 -27.14 -1.32
CA TRP A 49 4.27 -28.37 -0.55
C TRP A 49 5.64 -29.02 -0.41
N LEU A 50 5.98 -29.43 0.81
CA LEU A 50 7.20 -30.15 1.12
C LEU A 50 6.91 -31.64 1.29
N SER A 51 7.92 -32.48 1.05
CA SER A 51 7.81 -33.95 1.12
C SER A 51 7.51 -34.52 2.50
N ASP A 52 7.54 -33.68 3.55
CA ASP A 52 7.09 -34.02 4.91
C ASP A 52 5.61 -33.73 5.17
N GLY A 53 4.86 -33.37 4.12
CA GLY A 53 3.42 -33.08 4.18
C GLY A 53 3.08 -31.64 4.57
N ARG A 54 4.07 -30.80 4.94
CA ARG A 54 3.82 -29.38 5.18
C ARG A 54 3.44 -28.66 3.88
N SER A 55 2.51 -27.71 3.98
CA SER A 55 2.20 -26.83 2.86
C SER A 55 1.76 -25.44 3.32
N GLU A 56 2.07 -24.45 2.49
CA GLU A 56 1.84 -23.04 2.82
C GLU A 56 1.70 -22.17 1.58
N THR A 57 0.94 -21.07 1.69
CA THR A 57 0.74 -20.08 0.62
C THR A 57 1.28 -18.73 1.05
N PHE A 58 2.05 -18.08 0.18
CA PHE A 58 2.61 -16.75 0.38
C PHE A 58 2.07 -15.81 -0.70
N GLY A 59 1.45 -14.70 -0.31
CA GLY A 59 0.88 -13.69 -1.23
C GLY A 59 -0.62 -13.83 -1.50
N ASN A 60 -1.10 -13.24 -2.60
CA ASN A 60 -2.52 -13.30 -3.00
C ASN A 60 -2.78 -14.40 -4.05
N SER A 61 -3.45 -15.49 -3.62
CA SER A 61 -3.78 -16.65 -4.46
C SER A 61 -5.12 -16.54 -5.21
N ASP A 62 -5.57 -15.33 -5.52
CA ASP A 62 -6.79 -15.13 -6.29
C ASP A 62 -6.59 -15.45 -7.79
N GLY A 63 -7.58 -16.11 -8.38
CA GLY A 63 -7.56 -16.58 -9.77
C GLY A 63 -6.86 -17.92 -10.02
N PRO A 64 -6.67 -18.30 -11.30
CA PRO A 64 -6.03 -19.56 -11.67
C PRO A 64 -4.52 -19.54 -11.38
N ASN A 65 -3.95 -20.72 -11.10
CA ASN A 65 -2.51 -20.90 -10.94
C ASN A 65 -1.91 -21.82 -12.00
N GLN A 66 -0.60 -21.76 -12.11
CA GLN A 66 0.21 -22.75 -12.79
C GLN A 66 0.92 -23.60 -11.75
N GLY A 67 0.89 -24.92 -11.89
CA GLY A 67 1.49 -25.83 -10.91
C GLY A 67 2.53 -26.75 -11.53
N TYR A 68 3.50 -27.17 -10.73
CA TYR A 68 4.43 -28.24 -11.05
C TYR A 68 4.53 -29.20 -9.87
N THR A 69 4.44 -30.51 -10.14
CA THR A 69 4.57 -31.56 -9.11
C THR A 69 5.82 -32.37 -9.45
N PHE A 70 6.75 -32.44 -8.51
CA PHE A 70 8.01 -33.15 -8.69
C PHE A 70 7.80 -34.64 -8.48
N LYS A 71 8.41 -35.45 -9.35
CA LYS A 71 8.52 -36.90 -9.18
C LYS A 71 9.58 -37.21 -8.13
N SER A 72 9.54 -38.44 -7.61
CA SER A 72 10.60 -38.93 -6.72
C SER A 72 11.97 -38.85 -7.42
N GLY A 73 12.96 -38.28 -6.74
CA GLY A 73 14.31 -38.07 -7.27
C GLY A 73 14.43 -36.99 -8.35
N GLU A 74 13.38 -36.21 -8.61
CA GLU A 74 13.42 -35.10 -9.56
C GLU A 74 14.09 -33.88 -8.91
N CYS A 75 15.16 -33.41 -9.55
CA CYS A 75 15.96 -32.26 -9.10
C CYS A 75 16.01 -31.19 -10.18
N PHE A 76 16.25 -29.94 -9.79
CA PHE A 76 16.51 -28.86 -10.74
C PHE A 76 17.80 -29.10 -11.52
N THR A 77 17.77 -28.82 -12.81
CA THR A 77 18.95 -28.69 -13.67
C THR A 77 19.23 -27.24 -14.03
N SER A 78 18.22 -26.37 -13.95
CA SER A 78 18.37 -24.94 -14.01
C SER A 78 17.22 -24.23 -13.30
N LEU A 79 17.51 -23.04 -12.76
CA LEU A 79 16.53 -22.12 -12.20
C LEU A 79 16.91 -20.72 -12.65
N SER A 80 15.93 -19.99 -13.18
CA SER A 80 16.04 -18.59 -13.52
C SER A 80 14.89 -17.82 -12.90
N LEU A 81 15.22 -16.67 -12.33
CA LEU A 81 14.25 -15.73 -11.76
C LEU A 81 14.34 -14.40 -12.51
N TRP A 82 13.24 -13.66 -12.51
CA TRP A 82 13.19 -12.29 -13.00
C TRP A 82 12.53 -11.41 -11.96
N GLY A 83 13.08 -10.23 -11.72
CA GLY A 83 12.29 -9.14 -11.14
C GLY A 83 11.24 -8.64 -12.15
N ASN A 84 10.29 -7.85 -11.69
CA ASN A 84 9.31 -7.17 -12.55
C ASN A 84 9.91 -6.05 -13.43
N GLY A 85 11.22 -5.82 -13.34
CA GLY A 85 11.92 -4.80 -14.10
C GLY A 85 12.06 -3.44 -13.40
N GLU A 86 11.31 -3.20 -12.32
CA GLU A 86 11.46 -2.02 -11.44
C GLU A 86 12.16 -2.38 -10.11
N GLY A 87 12.50 -3.66 -9.92
CA GLY A 87 13.13 -4.13 -8.68
C GLY A 87 12.20 -4.09 -7.47
N THR A 88 10.88 -4.04 -7.68
CA THR A 88 9.90 -3.93 -6.59
C THR A 88 9.19 -5.25 -6.29
N ARG A 89 9.14 -6.17 -7.26
CA ARG A 89 8.45 -7.47 -7.16
C ARG A 89 9.18 -8.56 -7.93
N LEU A 90 8.92 -9.82 -7.60
CA LEU A 90 9.27 -10.96 -8.46
C LEU A 90 8.33 -10.96 -9.69
N GLY A 91 8.88 -11.13 -10.88
CA GLY A 91 8.17 -11.06 -12.17
C GLY A 91 8.02 -12.41 -12.87
N ALA A 92 8.96 -13.34 -12.69
CA ALA A 92 8.84 -14.70 -13.22
C ALA A 92 9.70 -15.73 -12.50
N ILE A 93 9.29 -17.00 -12.61
CA ILE A 93 9.98 -18.19 -12.15
C ILE A 93 10.05 -19.17 -13.32
N LYS A 94 11.25 -19.55 -13.73
CA LYS A 94 11.48 -20.58 -14.75
C LYS A 94 12.44 -21.63 -14.23
N PHE A 95 12.15 -22.91 -14.43
CA PHE A 95 13.09 -23.98 -14.13
C PHE A 95 12.97 -25.15 -15.08
N LYS A 96 14.02 -25.97 -15.11
CA LYS A 96 14.05 -27.29 -15.75
C LYS A 96 14.51 -28.34 -14.76
N THR A 97 14.15 -29.59 -15.03
CA THR A 97 14.49 -30.72 -14.16
C THR A 97 15.32 -31.80 -14.85
N ASN A 98 15.92 -32.68 -14.07
CA ASN A 98 16.69 -33.84 -14.54
C ASN A 98 15.81 -34.93 -15.16
N GLN A 99 14.49 -34.84 -15.06
CA GLN A 99 13.53 -35.78 -15.66
C GLN A 99 12.79 -35.17 -16.86
N GLY A 100 13.34 -34.11 -17.47
CA GLY A 100 12.80 -33.47 -18.67
C GLY A 100 11.64 -32.50 -18.40
N GLY A 101 11.38 -32.18 -17.13
CA GLY A 101 10.40 -31.18 -16.74
C GLY A 101 10.80 -29.76 -17.11
N GLU A 102 9.83 -28.95 -17.52
CA GLU A 102 9.99 -27.50 -17.68
C GLU A 102 8.76 -26.79 -17.08
N PHE A 103 9.02 -25.73 -16.32
CA PHE A 103 7.99 -24.88 -15.74
C PHE A 103 8.35 -23.42 -15.97
N PHE A 104 7.35 -22.61 -16.33
CA PHE A 104 7.56 -21.18 -16.53
C PHE A 104 6.30 -20.37 -16.20
N ALA A 105 6.29 -19.74 -15.02
CA ALA A 105 5.28 -18.78 -14.63
C ALA A 105 5.84 -17.36 -14.74
N LYS A 106 5.14 -16.46 -15.42
CA LYS A 106 5.55 -15.06 -15.62
C LYS A 106 4.36 -14.09 -15.57
N MET A 107 4.64 -12.85 -15.20
CA MET A 107 3.69 -11.74 -15.29
C MET A 107 3.13 -11.59 -16.72
N THR A 108 1.88 -11.12 -16.82
CA THR A 108 1.09 -11.23 -18.05
C THR A 108 1.14 -9.99 -18.95
N ASN A 109 1.40 -8.81 -18.40
CA ASN A 109 1.39 -7.54 -19.14
C ASN A 109 2.82 -6.99 -19.31
N TRP A 110 3.57 -6.88 -18.22
CA TRP A 110 4.91 -6.31 -18.27
C TRP A 110 5.92 -7.28 -18.90
N GLY A 111 6.81 -6.76 -19.75
CA GLY A 111 7.87 -7.53 -20.39
C GLY A 111 8.98 -7.92 -19.41
N LEU A 112 9.50 -9.14 -19.54
CA LEU A 112 10.66 -9.59 -18.75
C LEU A 112 11.92 -8.82 -19.19
N LYS A 113 12.63 -8.23 -18.22
CA LYS A 113 13.90 -7.52 -18.45
C LYS A 113 15.08 -8.48 -18.23
N LYS A 114 15.86 -8.30 -17.16
CA LYS A 114 17.07 -9.08 -16.86
C LYS A 114 16.73 -10.46 -16.28
N GLU A 115 17.14 -11.52 -16.98
CA GLU A 115 17.17 -12.88 -16.43
C GLU A 115 18.26 -13.00 -15.37
N GLN A 116 17.94 -13.65 -14.25
CA GLN A 116 18.88 -13.98 -13.19
C GLN A 116 18.96 -15.50 -13.05
N PRO A 117 19.91 -16.14 -13.73
CA PRO A 117 20.23 -17.55 -13.50
C PRO A 117 20.70 -17.74 -12.06
N ILE A 118 20.20 -18.78 -11.42
CA ILE A 118 20.51 -19.11 -10.02
C ILE A 118 21.44 -20.33 -10.01
N ASP A 119 22.49 -20.29 -9.17
CA ASP A 119 23.28 -21.48 -8.87
C ASP A 119 22.43 -22.45 -8.04
N ILE A 120 22.04 -23.56 -8.65
CA ILE A 120 21.17 -24.58 -8.06
C ILE A 120 21.92 -25.56 -7.15
N GLY A 121 23.25 -25.48 -7.05
CA GLY A 121 24.05 -26.41 -6.26
C GLY A 121 23.82 -27.87 -6.67
N SER A 122 23.22 -28.67 -5.78
CA SER A 122 22.86 -30.07 -6.07
C SER A 122 21.58 -30.23 -6.90
N GLY A 123 20.80 -29.15 -7.08
CA GLY A 123 19.46 -29.19 -7.67
C GLY A 123 18.36 -29.69 -6.71
N PHE A 124 18.74 -30.14 -5.51
CA PHE A 124 17.80 -30.60 -4.49
C PHE A 124 17.21 -29.40 -3.74
N CYS A 125 15.97 -29.04 -4.08
CA CYS A 125 15.32 -27.85 -3.51
C CYS A 125 14.70 -28.15 -2.15
N LEU A 126 15.18 -27.46 -1.11
CA LEU A 126 14.66 -27.61 0.26
C LEU A 126 13.37 -26.80 0.52
N GLY A 127 12.95 -25.95 -0.41
CA GLY A 127 11.78 -25.09 -0.24
C GLY A 127 12.03 -23.67 -0.76
N VAL A 128 11.37 -22.69 -0.15
CA VAL A 128 11.42 -21.29 -0.60
C VAL A 128 11.65 -20.33 0.57
N VAL A 129 12.35 -19.24 0.26
CA VAL A 129 12.58 -18.11 1.15
C VAL A 129 12.28 -16.85 0.36
N GLY A 130 11.63 -15.87 0.98
CA GLY A 130 11.25 -14.66 0.26
C GLY A 130 10.58 -13.63 1.14
N ARG A 131 9.92 -12.67 0.48
CA ARG A 131 9.08 -11.67 1.14
C ARG A 131 7.74 -11.62 0.44
N ALA A 132 6.65 -11.60 1.21
CA ALA A 132 5.30 -11.51 0.69
C ALA A 132 4.47 -10.50 1.49
N GLY A 133 3.48 -9.90 0.83
CA GLY A 133 2.52 -8.98 1.43
C GLY A 133 1.43 -8.70 0.41
N GLN A 134 0.26 -8.31 0.89
CA GLN A 134 -0.88 -7.94 0.06
C GLN A 134 -0.98 -6.42 -0.02
N THR A 135 -0.98 -5.88 -1.24
CA THR A 135 -1.22 -4.44 -1.43
C THR A 135 -2.73 -4.20 -1.47
N ILE A 136 -3.18 -3.27 -0.64
CA ILE A 136 -4.56 -2.79 -0.57
C ILE A 136 -4.58 -1.37 -1.13
N GLU A 137 -5.44 -1.16 -2.10
CA GLU A 137 -5.68 0.15 -2.72
C GLU A 137 -7.12 0.58 -2.44
N THR A 138 -7.30 1.81 -2.00
CA THR A 138 -8.62 2.40 -1.74
C THR A 138 -8.63 3.86 -2.13
N SER A 139 -9.81 4.37 -2.49
CA SER A 139 -10.03 5.77 -2.77
C SER A 139 -11.33 6.25 -2.11
N LYS A 140 -11.31 7.49 -1.64
CA LYS A 140 -12.48 8.15 -1.06
C LYS A 140 -12.55 9.59 -1.51
N LYS A 141 -13.69 9.95 -2.11
CA LYS A 141 -14.03 11.35 -2.36
C LYS A 141 -14.35 12.06 -1.05
N VAL A 142 -13.66 13.16 -0.79
CA VAL A 142 -13.84 14.04 0.37
C VAL A 142 -14.23 15.44 -0.11
N ILE A 143 -15.10 16.09 0.65
CA ILE A 143 -15.61 17.44 0.34
C ILE A 143 -15.35 18.31 1.56
N LYS A 144 -14.35 19.18 1.48
CA LYS A 144 -13.99 20.16 2.50
C LYS A 144 -14.80 21.44 2.27
N ILE A 145 -15.33 22.00 3.36
CA ILE A 145 -16.16 23.21 3.32
C ILE A 145 -15.59 24.22 4.30
N SER A 146 -15.58 25.49 3.91
CA SER A 146 -15.27 26.63 4.79
C SER A 146 -16.25 27.75 4.51
N SER A 147 -16.96 28.20 5.54
CA SER A 147 -17.98 29.24 5.44
C SER A 147 -17.81 30.23 6.59
N TRP A 148 -17.70 31.52 6.26
CA TRP A 148 -17.66 32.61 7.23
C TRP A 148 -18.93 33.42 7.14
N SER A 149 -19.73 33.43 8.21
CA SER A 149 -21.01 34.14 8.21
C SER A 149 -20.80 35.65 8.11
N MET A 150 -21.49 36.29 7.17
CA MET A 150 -21.49 37.75 7.00
C MET A 150 -22.93 38.25 6.81
N SER A 151 -23.15 39.56 6.88
CA SER A 151 -24.47 40.12 6.62
C SER A 151 -24.87 39.87 5.16
N SER A 152 -26.09 39.33 4.97
CA SER A 152 -26.58 38.92 3.64
C SER A 152 -26.58 40.07 2.63
N SER A 153 -26.90 41.29 3.06
CA SER A 153 -26.86 42.49 2.21
C SER A 153 -25.44 42.82 1.71
N PHE A 154 -24.42 42.55 2.53
CA PHE A 154 -23.03 42.84 2.18
C PHE A 154 -22.50 41.84 1.16
N ILE A 155 -22.65 40.53 1.41
CA ILE A 155 -22.20 39.48 0.48
C ILE A 155 -23.00 39.46 -0.83
N ALA A 156 -24.23 40.00 -0.84
CA ALA A 156 -25.01 40.20 -2.07
C ALA A 156 -24.49 41.37 -2.92
N THR A 157 -23.82 42.35 -2.30
CA THR A 157 -23.33 43.56 -2.97
C THR A 157 -21.85 43.42 -3.38
N PHE A 158 -21.04 42.75 -2.55
CA PHE A 158 -19.60 42.66 -2.71
C PHE A 158 -19.14 41.21 -2.88
N SER A 159 -18.21 40.97 -3.82
CA SER A 159 -17.47 39.72 -3.90
C SER A 159 -16.40 39.70 -2.81
N VAL A 160 -16.68 39.03 -1.70
CA VAL A 160 -15.79 39.00 -0.54
C VAL A 160 -14.73 37.91 -0.69
N GLU A 161 -13.47 38.32 -0.55
CA GLU A 161 -12.33 37.43 -0.36
C GLU A 161 -11.98 37.35 1.13
N VAL A 162 -11.79 36.14 1.63
CA VAL A 162 -11.39 35.85 3.01
C VAL A 162 -9.93 35.43 3.01
N LYS A 163 -9.10 36.20 3.69
CA LYS A 163 -7.70 35.86 3.93
C LYS A 163 -7.53 35.35 5.35
N ALA A 164 -7.40 34.03 5.51
CA ALA A 164 -7.36 33.38 6.82
C ALA A 164 -6.69 32.01 6.73
N GLY A 165 -6.30 31.43 7.87
CA GLY A 165 -6.03 30.00 7.99
C GLY A 165 -7.33 29.23 8.24
N ILE A 166 -7.46 28.03 7.68
CA ILE A 166 -8.59 27.13 7.91
C ILE A 166 -8.27 26.19 9.08
N PRO A 167 -9.20 25.95 10.02
CA PRO A 167 -9.01 24.93 11.06
C PRO A 167 -8.81 23.52 10.48
N GLU A 168 -7.77 22.85 10.97
CA GLU A 168 -7.38 21.49 10.60
C GLU A 168 -7.52 20.55 11.81
N VAL A 169 -7.70 19.27 11.52
CA VAL A 169 -7.80 18.22 12.55
C VAL A 169 -6.68 17.20 12.33
N LEU A 170 -5.94 16.92 13.39
CA LEU A 170 -4.91 15.90 13.43
C LEU A 170 -5.26 14.90 14.54
N GLU A 171 -5.05 13.62 14.29
CA GLU A 171 -5.22 12.59 15.31
C GLU A 171 -3.87 12.27 15.97
N ALA A 172 -3.79 12.44 17.28
CA ALA A 172 -2.64 12.17 18.13
C ALA A 172 -2.90 10.96 19.06
N SER A 173 -1.88 10.49 19.77
CA SER A 173 -2.00 9.35 20.70
C SER A 173 -2.98 9.59 21.85
N THR A 174 -3.23 10.85 22.23
CA THR A 174 -4.14 11.25 23.31
C THR A 174 -5.53 11.68 22.82
N GLY A 175 -5.82 11.58 21.52
CA GLY A 175 -7.09 12.00 20.92
C GLY A 175 -6.90 12.92 19.72
N TYR A 176 -7.83 13.85 19.50
CA TYR A 176 -7.76 14.80 18.39
C TYR A 176 -7.17 16.14 18.83
N SER A 177 -6.28 16.69 18.01
CA SER A 177 -5.74 18.05 18.13
C SER A 177 -6.21 18.91 16.97
N PHE A 178 -6.54 20.16 17.27
CA PHE A 178 -6.94 21.14 16.27
C PHE A 178 -5.86 22.21 16.12
N SER A 179 -5.56 22.58 14.88
CA SER A 179 -4.63 23.65 14.52
C SER A 179 -5.27 24.57 13.50
N VAL A 180 -4.70 25.76 13.31
CA VAL A 180 -5.07 26.64 12.20
C VAL A 180 -4.02 26.44 11.11
N GLY A 181 -4.46 26.10 9.91
CA GLY A 181 -3.59 25.94 8.74
C GLY A 181 -2.95 27.25 8.29
N ALA A 182 -2.06 27.16 7.30
CA ALA A 182 -1.42 28.34 6.72
C ALA A 182 -2.46 29.32 6.14
N GLU A 183 -2.17 30.61 6.24
CA GLU A 183 -3.04 31.65 5.70
C GLU A 183 -3.08 31.59 4.17
N SER A 184 -4.28 31.60 3.60
CA SER A 184 -4.49 31.71 2.16
C SER A 184 -5.75 32.53 1.86
N THR A 185 -6.10 32.67 0.58
CA THR A 185 -7.26 33.43 0.13
C THR A 185 -8.37 32.49 -0.33
N TYR A 186 -9.59 32.73 0.17
CA TYR A 186 -10.78 31.93 -0.07
C TYR A 186 -11.98 32.83 -0.42
N SER A 187 -13.03 32.23 -0.97
CA SER A 187 -14.37 32.86 -0.98
C SER A 187 -15.03 32.74 0.39
N HIS A 188 -16.02 33.60 0.67
CA HIS A 188 -16.77 33.54 1.95
C HIS A 188 -17.51 32.21 2.17
N GLU A 189 -17.90 31.54 1.08
CA GLU A 189 -18.31 30.14 1.04
C GLU A 189 -17.38 29.42 0.07
N HIS A 190 -16.58 28.51 0.60
CA HIS A 190 -15.58 27.78 -0.15
C HIS A 190 -15.81 26.27 0.00
N THR A 191 -15.78 25.57 -1.13
CA THR A 191 -15.86 24.12 -1.19
C THR A 191 -14.69 23.61 -2.01
N ASP A 192 -13.96 22.64 -1.45
CA ASP A 192 -12.87 21.94 -2.12
C ASP A 192 -13.18 20.45 -2.14
N GLU A 193 -13.21 19.88 -3.34
CA GLU A 193 -13.49 18.47 -3.57
C GLU A 193 -12.21 17.76 -4.01
N ARG A 194 -11.84 16.70 -3.28
CA ARG A 194 -10.66 15.89 -3.60
C ARG A 194 -10.95 14.41 -3.49
N THR A 195 -10.21 13.63 -4.26
CA THR A 195 -10.19 12.17 -4.11
C THR A 195 -8.93 11.81 -3.35
N GLU A 196 -9.08 11.39 -2.10
CA GLU A 196 -8.00 10.84 -1.30
C GLU A 196 -7.77 9.39 -1.71
N THR A 197 -6.52 9.00 -1.91
CA THR A 197 -6.14 7.64 -2.30
C THR A 197 -5.13 7.10 -1.30
N LEU A 198 -5.22 5.81 -1.01
CA LEU A 198 -4.29 5.10 -0.15
C LEU A 198 -3.87 3.80 -0.84
N SER A 199 -2.57 3.57 -0.89
CA SER A 199 -1.96 2.27 -1.20
C SER A 199 -1.12 1.84 -0.01
N THR A 200 -1.48 0.73 0.61
CA THR A 200 -0.77 0.17 1.76
C THR A 200 -0.49 -1.31 1.56
N THR A 201 0.64 -1.80 2.05
CA THR A 201 0.95 -3.24 2.00
C THR A 201 0.71 -3.84 3.37
N VAL A 202 -0.25 -4.78 3.45
CA VAL A 202 -0.58 -5.52 4.65
C VAL A 202 0.10 -6.88 4.60
N ASP A 203 0.77 -7.23 5.69
CA ASP A 203 1.30 -8.56 5.90
C ASP A 203 0.20 -9.48 6.42
N VAL A 204 0.11 -10.68 5.85
CA VAL A 204 -0.80 -11.73 6.29
C VAL A 204 0.05 -12.94 6.62
N PRO A 205 0.36 -13.16 7.92
CA PRO A 205 1.20 -14.27 8.29
C PRO A 205 0.54 -15.62 7.98
N PRO A 206 1.34 -16.69 7.88
CA PRO A 206 0.83 -18.02 7.59
C PRO A 206 -0.20 -18.49 8.60
N ARG A 207 -1.30 -19.06 8.09
CA ARG A 207 -2.42 -19.58 8.90
C ARG A 207 -3.03 -18.54 9.86
N ARG A 208 -2.92 -17.26 9.51
CA ARG A 208 -3.56 -16.16 10.24
C ARG A 208 -4.58 -15.47 9.36
N LYS A 209 -5.55 -14.85 10.00
CA LYS A 209 -6.48 -13.92 9.36
C LYS A 209 -6.12 -12.52 9.80
N VAL A 210 -6.00 -11.58 8.85
CA VAL A 210 -5.80 -10.16 9.16
C VAL A 210 -7.00 -9.38 8.67
N ASP A 211 -7.74 -8.76 9.58
CA ASP A 211 -8.78 -7.78 9.25
C ASP A 211 -8.12 -6.40 9.11
N VAL A 212 -8.46 -5.69 8.04
CA VAL A 212 -7.89 -4.37 7.73
C VAL A 212 -9.01 -3.35 7.77
N ASP A 213 -8.99 -2.51 8.81
CA ASP A 213 -9.92 -1.42 9.02
C ASP A 213 -9.31 -0.13 8.48
N ILE A 214 -9.84 0.38 7.36
CA ILE A 214 -9.41 1.67 6.78
C ILE A 214 -10.46 2.73 7.09
N THR A 215 -10.06 3.79 7.79
CA THR A 215 -10.97 4.84 8.28
C THR A 215 -10.46 6.23 7.95
N ILE A 216 -11.38 7.18 7.75
CA ILE A 216 -11.06 8.60 7.67
C ILE A 216 -12.03 9.36 8.58
N GLY A 217 -11.50 10.17 9.48
CA GLY A 217 -12.30 10.99 10.39
C GLY A 217 -12.85 12.21 9.65
N ARG A 218 -14.12 12.54 9.87
CA ARG A 218 -14.75 13.77 9.37
C ARG A 218 -15.07 14.67 10.56
N ALA A 219 -14.47 15.85 10.59
CA ALA A 219 -14.74 16.87 11.61
C ALA A 219 -15.64 17.97 11.05
N THR A 220 -16.55 18.47 11.90
CA THR A 220 -17.39 19.63 11.60
C THR A 220 -17.14 20.70 12.65
N PHE A 221 -16.76 21.89 12.20
CA PHE A 221 -16.55 23.05 13.06
C PHE A 221 -17.77 23.95 13.04
N ASP A 222 -18.15 24.43 14.22
CA ASP A 222 -19.09 25.53 14.42
C ASP A 222 -18.49 26.43 15.50
N LEU A 223 -17.68 27.40 15.08
CA LEU A 223 -16.82 28.18 15.96
C LEU A 223 -17.05 29.68 15.74
N PRO A 224 -17.04 30.51 16.79
CA PRO A 224 -17.03 31.95 16.62
C PRO A 224 -15.71 32.41 16.02
N TYR A 225 -15.77 33.38 15.11
CA TYR A 225 -14.59 34.06 14.57
C TYR A 225 -14.67 35.57 14.81
N LYS A 226 -13.50 36.20 14.84
CA LYS A 226 -13.31 37.64 14.73
C LYS A 226 -12.41 37.92 13.55
N GLY A 227 -12.60 39.06 12.90
CA GLY A 227 -11.73 39.49 11.81
C GLY A 227 -11.95 40.95 11.49
N THR A 228 -11.20 41.46 10.52
CA THR A 228 -11.29 42.84 10.06
C THR A 228 -11.78 42.84 8.62
N VAL A 229 -12.87 43.56 8.36
CA VAL A 229 -13.30 43.82 6.97
C VAL A 229 -12.49 45.00 6.45
N LYS A 230 -11.86 44.83 5.29
CA LYS A 230 -11.07 45.87 4.61
C LYS A 230 -11.62 46.11 3.21
N ILE A 231 -12.09 47.32 2.96
CA ILE A 231 -12.62 47.75 1.67
C ILE A 231 -11.67 48.79 1.08
N THR A 232 -11.12 48.48 -0.08
CA THR A 232 -10.28 49.42 -0.85
C THR A 232 -11.10 49.98 -2.01
N CYS A 233 -11.38 51.28 -1.98
CA CYS A 233 -12.10 51.96 -3.05
C CYS A 233 -11.20 52.17 -4.29
N LYS A 234 -11.81 52.44 -5.45
CA LYS A 234 -11.09 52.68 -6.72
C LYS A 234 -10.09 53.85 -6.66
N ASN A 235 -10.35 54.84 -5.81
CA ASN A 235 -9.49 56.00 -5.58
C ASN A 235 -8.35 55.73 -4.57
N GLY A 236 -8.23 54.49 -4.08
CA GLY A 236 -7.24 54.09 -3.07
C GLY A 236 -7.64 54.37 -1.62
N SER A 237 -8.79 54.99 -1.35
CA SER A 237 -9.25 55.19 0.03
C SER A 237 -9.67 53.88 0.68
N LEU A 238 -9.47 53.79 1.99
CA LEU A 238 -9.69 52.57 2.76
C LEU A 238 -10.83 52.74 3.77
N LEU A 239 -11.71 51.75 3.87
CA LEU A 239 -12.66 51.60 4.97
C LEU A 239 -12.39 50.27 5.68
N GLU A 240 -12.06 50.33 6.97
CA GLU A 240 -11.78 49.17 7.80
C GLU A 240 -12.65 49.16 9.04
N TYR A 241 -13.16 47.99 9.43
CA TYR A 241 -13.88 47.79 10.68
C TYR A 241 -13.80 46.35 11.17
N GLU A 242 -13.87 46.17 12.49
CA GLU A 242 -13.91 44.86 13.13
C GLU A 242 -15.26 44.17 12.90
N THR A 243 -15.23 42.86 12.68
CA THR A 243 -16.40 42.01 12.54
C THR A 243 -16.28 40.74 13.37
N LYS A 244 -17.42 40.12 13.63
CA LYS A 244 -17.54 38.82 14.29
C LYS A 244 -18.64 38.01 13.64
N GLY A 245 -18.50 36.70 13.65
CA GLY A 245 -19.51 35.79 13.10
C GLY A 245 -19.24 34.36 13.51
N GLN A 246 -19.92 33.43 12.85
CA GLN A 246 -19.69 31.99 12.96
C GLN A 246 -18.94 31.49 11.73
N TYR A 247 -17.90 30.70 11.99
CA TYR A 247 -17.25 29.87 11.00
C TYR A 247 -17.86 28.47 11.05
N LYS A 248 -18.30 27.98 9.89
CA LYS A 248 -18.74 26.59 9.69
C LYS A 248 -17.79 25.90 8.73
N GLY A 249 -17.17 24.83 9.21
CA GLY A 249 -16.15 24.10 8.46
C GLY A 249 -16.42 22.60 8.43
N ILE A 250 -16.08 21.95 7.33
CA ILE A 250 -15.97 20.49 7.26
C ILE A 250 -14.56 20.17 6.80
N THR A 251 -13.85 19.37 7.59
CA THR A 251 -12.51 18.87 7.26
C THR A 251 -12.40 17.38 7.57
N TYR A 252 -11.29 16.78 7.19
CA TYR A 252 -11.02 15.36 7.38
C TYR A 252 -9.64 15.18 8.02
N THR A 253 -9.49 14.11 8.80
CA THR A 253 -8.18 13.62 9.22
C THR A 253 -7.46 13.00 8.02
N ASP A 254 -6.19 12.65 8.22
CA ASP A 254 -5.52 11.69 7.34
C ASP A 254 -6.23 10.32 7.38
N ILE A 255 -6.07 9.54 6.31
CA ILE A 255 -6.54 8.16 6.26
C ILE A 255 -5.75 7.32 7.27
N LYS A 256 -6.47 6.52 8.05
CA LYS A 256 -5.90 5.56 8.99
C LYS A 256 -6.10 4.13 8.54
N VAL A 257 -5.09 3.31 8.78
CA VAL A 257 -5.09 1.87 8.55
C VAL A 257 -4.84 1.19 9.88
N ASN A 258 -5.80 0.39 10.33
CA ASN A 258 -5.63 -0.47 11.49
C ASN A 258 -5.73 -1.92 11.04
N THR A 259 -4.80 -2.75 11.50
CA THR A 259 -4.80 -4.18 11.22
C THR A 259 -5.04 -4.96 12.51
N LYS A 260 -5.87 -5.99 12.45
CA LYS A 260 -6.11 -6.92 13.55
C LYS A 260 -5.85 -8.34 13.07
N GLU A 261 -4.93 -9.01 13.73
CA GLU A 261 -4.55 -10.39 13.41
C GLU A 261 -5.25 -11.39 14.31
N TYR A 262 -5.68 -12.50 13.73
CA TYR A 262 -6.37 -13.60 14.40
C TYR A 262 -5.76 -14.94 14.00
N ASP A 263 -5.79 -15.90 14.93
CA ASP A 263 -5.60 -17.32 14.62
C ASP A 263 -6.79 -17.86 13.81
N LEU A 264 -6.49 -18.73 12.83
CA LEU A 264 -7.49 -19.48 12.06
C LEU A 264 -7.94 -20.76 12.76
#